data_AF-A0A1G9SQ72-F1
#
_entry.id   AF-A0A1G9SQ72-F1
#
_cell.length_a   1.000
_cell.length_b   1.000
_cell.length_c   1.000
_cell.angle_alpha   90.00
_cell.angle_beta   90.00
_cell.angle_gamma   90.00
#
_symmetry.space_group_name_H-M   'P 1'
#
loop_
_entity.id
_entity.type
_entity.pdbx_description
1 polymer ?
#
loop_
_entity_poly.entity_id
_entity_poly.type
_entity_poly.pdbx_seq_one_letter_code
_entity_poly.pdbx_strand_id
1 'polypeptide(L)'
;MTQSGPISSCARAATAEEAAFRIDYPLAAARNTRVVALDVEAEEIVRRASEMRWAQARFYSAADPGHSLLTMSGRTVPLAGELEDSNTLVLVSTSGENAEAAATIGAACKARGIMTAGLAVTSGRLTGEALFALRPHTRILLVPAEDDDLFELLRATRA
;
A
#
# COMPACT_ATOMS: atom_id res chain seq x y z
N MET A 1 1.85 48.61 -32.11
CA MET A 1 1.74 47.18 -32.45
C MET A 1 2.84 46.46 -31.69
N THR A 2 2.54 45.89 -30.52
CA THR A 2 3.53 45.21 -29.68
C THR A 2 3.73 43.78 -30.19
N GLN A 3 4.87 43.54 -30.82
CA GLN A 3 5.29 42.23 -31.29
C GLN A 3 5.67 41.40 -30.06
N SER A 4 4.83 40.43 -29.67
CA SER A 4 5.19 39.46 -28.63
C SER A 4 6.17 38.47 -29.24
N GLY A 5 7.41 38.47 -28.75
CA GLY A 5 8.41 37.47 -29.11
C GLY A 5 7.99 36.06 -28.67
N PRO A 6 8.62 35.00 -29.22
CA PRO A 6 8.27 33.63 -28.88
C PRO A 6 8.47 33.38 -27.37
N ILE A 7 7.38 33.02 -26.69
CA ILE A 7 7.41 32.67 -25.27
C ILE A 7 8.06 31.30 -25.05
N SER A 8 8.78 31.15 -23.94
CA SER A 8 9.40 29.88 -23.55
C SER A 8 8.35 28.79 -23.31
N SER A 9 8.77 27.51 -23.37
CA SER A 9 7.88 26.37 -23.15
C SER A 9 7.19 26.43 -21.78
N CYS A 10 7.92 26.80 -20.72
CA CYS A 10 7.35 26.96 -19.38
C CYS A 10 6.32 28.10 -19.31
N ALA A 11 6.58 29.22 -20.00
CA ALA A 11 5.65 30.33 -20.05
C ALA A 11 4.38 29.98 -20.85
N ARG A 12 4.51 29.16 -21.91
CA ARG A 12 3.38 28.64 -22.68
C ARG A 12 2.52 27.70 -21.83
N ALA A 13 3.13 26.73 -21.13
CA ALA A 13 2.40 25.77 -20.28
C ALA A 13 1.62 26.41 -19.11
N ALA A 14 1.89 27.67 -18.79
CA ALA A 14 1.20 28.45 -17.77
C ALA A 14 0.10 29.37 -18.33
N THR A 15 -0.12 29.43 -19.64
CA THR A 15 -1.21 30.23 -20.23
C THR A 15 -2.57 29.63 -19.90
N ALA A 16 -3.61 30.46 -19.97
CA ALA A 16 -5.00 30.00 -19.80
C ALA A 16 -5.43 28.99 -20.88
N GLU A 17 -4.89 29.13 -22.10
CA GLU A 17 -5.13 28.21 -23.22
C GLU A 17 -4.57 26.81 -22.94
N GLU A 18 -3.33 26.71 -22.45
CA GLU A 18 -2.74 25.42 -22.06
C GLU A 18 -3.36 24.87 -20.76
N ALA A 19 -3.80 25.74 -19.85
CA ALA A 19 -4.46 25.32 -18.62
C ALA A 19 -5.79 24.60 -18.87
N ALA A 20 -6.49 24.88 -19.98
CA ALA A 20 -7.74 24.22 -20.35
C ALA A 20 -7.56 22.72 -20.66
N PHE A 21 -6.34 22.28 -21.00
CA PHE A 21 -6.02 20.86 -21.22
C PHE A 21 -5.53 20.14 -19.95
N ARG A 22 -5.44 20.84 -18.81
CA ARG A 22 -5.06 20.21 -17.54
C ARG A 22 -6.18 19.27 -17.09
N ILE A 23 -5.77 18.09 -16.62
CA ILE A 23 -6.70 17.14 -16.02
C ILE A 23 -7.08 17.67 -14.64
N ASP A 24 -8.16 18.44 -14.56
CA ASP A 24 -8.85 18.79 -13.32
C ASP A 24 -9.75 17.63 -12.86
N TYR A 25 -9.16 16.44 -12.79
CA TYR A 25 -9.78 15.30 -12.14
C TYR A 25 -9.44 15.38 -10.65
N PRO A 26 -10.43 15.51 -9.74
CA PRO A 26 -10.14 15.41 -8.33
C PRO A 26 -9.51 14.03 -8.09
N LEU A 27 -8.24 14.02 -7.69
CA LEU A 27 -7.61 12.79 -7.24
C LEU A 27 -8.54 12.19 -6.18
N ALA A 28 -9.02 10.98 -6.43
CA ALA A 28 -9.92 10.31 -5.51
C ALA A 28 -9.34 10.40 -4.10
N ALA A 29 -10.22 10.56 -3.10
CA ALA A 29 -9.84 10.63 -1.69
C ALA A 29 -8.77 9.57 -1.36
N ALA A 30 -7.87 9.94 -0.44
CA ALA A 30 -6.80 9.11 0.12
C ALA A 30 -7.01 7.61 -0.14
N ARG A 31 -6.04 6.96 -0.79
CA ARG A 31 -6.13 5.54 -1.15
C ARG A 31 -6.61 4.76 0.06
N ASN A 32 -7.78 4.13 -0.03
CA ASN A 32 -8.37 3.34 1.05
C ASN A 32 -7.51 2.10 1.25
N THR A 33 -6.46 2.28 2.05
CA THR A 33 -5.33 1.36 2.10
C THR A 33 -5.62 0.31 3.17
N ARG A 34 -5.32 -0.94 2.86
CA ARG A 34 -5.34 -2.04 3.83
C ARG A 34 -3.92 -2.48 4.08
N VAL A 35 -3.49 -2.43 5.33
CA VAL A 35 -2.17 -2.91 5.74
C VAL A 35 -2.38 -4.20 6.50
N VAL A 36 -1.72 -5.27 6.05
CA VAL A 36 -1.89 -6.61 6.62
C VAL A 36 -0.53 -7.16 7.01
N ALA A 37 -0.34 -7.42 8.30
CA ALA A 37 0.78 -8.18 8.83
C ALA A 37 0.57 -9.68 8.61
N LEU A 38 1.61 -10.37 8.17
CA LEU A 38 1.61 -11.81 7.92
C LEU A 38 2.29 -12.61 9.03
N ASP A 39 3.00 -11.99 9.96
CA ASP A 39 3.69 -12.69 11.05
C ASP A 39 3.70 -11.83 12.31
N VAL A 40 4.12 -12.43 13.43
CA VAL A 40 4.01 -11.80 14.75
C VAL A 40 4.83 -10.52 14.83
N GLU A 41 6.05 -10.51 14.27
CA GLU A 41 6.91 -9.32 14.27
C GLU A 41 6.35 -8.23 13.36
N ALA A 42 5.85 -8.59 12.17
CA ALA A 42 5.14 -7.68 11.29
C ALA A 42 3.89 -7.09 11.97
N GLU A 43 3.17 -7.87 12.79
CA GLU A 43 2.01 -7.38 13.54
C GLU A 43 2.43 -6.26 14.50
N GLU A 44 3.58 -6.35 15.14
CA GLU A 44 4.08 -5.29 16.02
C GLU A 44 4.38 -4.00 15.27
N ILE A 45 4.98 -4.11 14.08
CA ILE A 45 5.26 -2.96 13.20
C ILE A 45 3.95 -2.31 12.75
N VAL A 46 3.00 -3.12 12.26
CA VAL A 46 1.68 -2.68 11.80
C VAL A 46 0.85 -2.07 12.94
N ARG A 47 0.93 -2.64 14.14
CA ARG A 47 0.29 -2.12 15.35
C ARG A 47 0.81 -0.74 15.72
N ARG A 48 2.14 -0.56 15.77
CA ARG A 48 2.75 0.77 15.96
C ARG A 48 2.31 1.77 14.89
N ALA A 49 2.24 1.34 13.62
CA ALA A 49 1.74 2.18 12.54
C ALA A 49 0.29 2.61 12.75
N SER A 50 -0.55 1.70 13.24
CA SER A 50 -1.98 1.97 13.48
C SER A 50 -2.27 3.01 14.57
N GLU A 51 -1.31 3.30 15.45
CA GLU A 51 -1.46 4.30 16.53
C GLU A 51 -1.44 5.75 16.01
N MET A 52 -0.94 5.96 14.78
CA MET A 52 -0.97 7.27 14.13
C MET A 52 -2.32 7.57 13.47
N ARG A 53 -2.58 8.87 13.24
CA ARG A 53 -3.79 9.30 12.54
C ARG A 53 -3.60 9.22 11.03
N TRP A 54 -4.28 8.25 10.42
CA TRP A 54 -4.35 8.07 8.97
C TRP A 54 -5.70 8.54 8.43
N ALA A 55 -5.77 8.81 7.12
CA ALA A 55 -7.00 9.28 6.50
C ALA A 55 -8.02 8.14 6.33
N GLN A 56 -7.62 7.07 5.64
CA GLN A 56 -8.46 5.91 5.34
C GLN A 56 -7.74 4.57 5.50
N ALA A 57 -6.46 4.56 5.89
CA ALA A 57 -5.72 3.36 6.17
C ALA A 57 -6.37 2.54 7.29
N ARG A 58 -6.46 1.23 7.08
CA ARG A 58 -6.88 0.27 8.10
C ARG A 58 -5.86 -0.85 8.23
N PHE A 59 -5.72 -1.38 9.43
CA PHE A 59 -4.62 -2.24 9.84
C PHE A 59 -5.14 -3.58 10.35
N TYR A 60 -4.52 -4.66 9.91
CA TYR A 60 -4.91 -6.02 10.22
C TYR A 60 -3.70 -6.94 10.37
N SER A 61 -3.88 -8.07 11.04
CA SER A 61 -3.04 -9.25 10.88
C SER A 61 -3.82 -10.36 10.18
N ALA A 62 -3.10 -11.25 9.52
CA ALA A 62 -3.64 -12.43 8.87
C ALA A 62 -2.87 -13.68 9.31
N ALA A 63 -3.60 -14.77 9.43
CA ALA A 63 -3.06 -16.10 9.61
C ALA A 63 -3.56 -17.00 8.47
N ASP A 64 -2.84 -18.07 8.19
CA ASP A 64 -3.27 -19.04 7.18
C ASP A 64 -4.69 -19.57 7.47
N PRO A 65 -5.54 -19.68 6.44
CA PRO A 65 -5.27 -19.48 5.01
C PRO A 65 -5.55 -18.05 4.47
N GLY A 66 -5.80 -17.06 5.33
CA GLY A 66 -6.00 -15.66 4.92
C GLY A 66 -7.40 -15.29 4.42
N HIS A 67 -8.44 -16.10 4.68
CA HIS A 67 -9.83 -15.76 4.35
C HIS A 67 -10.46 -14.74 5.30
N SER A 68 -9.91 -14.61 6.50
CA SER A 68 -10.33 -13.65 7.51
C SER A 68 -9.12 -12.85 7.99
N LEU A 69 -9.36 -11.61 8.38
CA LEU A 69 -8.38 -10.69 8.92
C LEU A 69 -8.71 -10.39 10.37
N LEU A 70 -7.68 -10.24 11.21
CA LEU A 70 -7.82 -9.79 12.58
C LEU A 70 -7.51 -8.29 12.63
N THR A 71 -8.46 -7.48 13.09
CA THR A 71 -8.20 -6.07 13.36
C THR A 71 -7.23 -5.91 14.53
N MET A 72 -6.56 -4.76 14.64
CA MET A 72 -5.66 -4.47 15.77
C MET A 72 -6.36 -4.46 17.15
N SER A 73 -7.70 -4.44 17.19
CA SER A 73 -8.48 -4.61 18.42
C SER A 73 -8.91 -6.04 18.70
N GLY A 74 -8.47 -7.02 17.91
CA GLY A 74 -8.77 -8.44 18.07
C GLY A 74 -10.11 -8.89 17.48
N ARG A 75 -10.83 -8.04 16.76
CA ARG A 75 -12.06 -8.43 16.05
C ARG A 75 -11.71 -9.07 14.71
N THR A 76 -12.25 -10.25 14.43
CA THR A 76 -12.15 -10.93 13.13
C THR A 76 -13.14 -10.34 12.12
N VAL A 77 -12.69 -10.10 10.89
CA VAL A 77 -13.50 -9.61 9.77
C VAL A 77 -13.20 -10.43 8.50
N PRO A 78 -14.16 -10.62 7.60
CA PRO A 78 -13.91 -11.35 6.35
C PRO A 78 -13.06 -10.52 5.38
N LEU A 79 -12.08 -11.16 4.73
CA LEU A 79 -11.23 -10.49 3.71
C LEU A 79 -12.08 -9.84 2.61
N ALA A 80 -13.10 -10.56 2.13
CA ALA A 80 -13.91 -10.12 1.00
C ALA A 80 -14.53 -8.73 1.21
N GLY A 81 -15.08 -8.46 2.40
CA GLY A 81 -15.71 -7.17 2.72
C GLY A 81 -14.68 -6.05 2.85
N GLU A 82 -13.49 -6.33 3.40
CA GLU A 82 -12.45 -5.31 3.53
C GLU A 82 -11.82 -4.90 2.17
N LEU A 83 -11.96 -5.75 1.15
CA LEU A 83 -11.49 -5.48 -0.21
C LEU A 83 -12.49 -4.70 -1.07
N GLU A 84 -13.77 -4.62 -0.72
CA GLU A 84 -14.79 -3.95 -1.54
C GLU A 84 -14.49 -2.47 -1.75
N ASP A 85 -14.06 -1.79 -0.68
CA ASP A 85 -13.75 -0.37 -0.72
C ASP A 85 -12.25 -0.08 -0.91
N SER A 86 -11.40 -1.11 -1.04
CA SER A 86 -9.94 -0.97 -1.08
C SER A 86 -9.43 -0.78 -2.50
N ASN A 87 -8.45 0.12 -2.66
CA ASN A 87 -7.73 0.30 -3.92
C ASN A 87 -6.23 0.02 -3.79
N THR A 88 -5.74 -0.20 -2.58
CA THR A 88 -4.33 -0.51 -2.31
C THR A 88 -4.23 -1.40 -1.08
N LEU A 89 -3.43 -2.45 -1.18
CA LEU A 89 -3.14 -3.36 -0.09
C LEU A 89 -1.63 -3.49 0.10
N VAL A 90 -1.17 -3.41 1.34
CA VAL A 90 0.24 -3.57 1.73
C VAL A 90 0.33 -4.82 2.59
N LEU A 91 1.05 -5.84 2.09
CA LEU A 91 1.43 -7.02 2.86
C LEU A 91 2.78 -6.76 3.54
N VAL A 92 2.87 -7.01 4.84
CA VAL A 92 4.09 -6.84 5.63
C VAL A 92 4.50 -8.20 6.19
N SER A 93 5.76 -8.59 5.98
CA SER A 93 6.33 -9.81 6.55
C SER A 93 7.80 -9.63 6.95
N THR A 94 8.21 -10.26 8.05
CA THR A 94 9.61 -10.39 8.48
C THR A 94 10.16 -11.80 8.29
N SER A 95 9.33 -12.82 8.45
CA SER A 95 9.77 -14.23 8.50
C SER A 95 9.36 -15.06 7.28
N GLY A 96 8.31 -14.66 6.56
CA GLY A 96 7.70 -15.47 5.49
C GLY A 96 6.70 -16.50 5.98
N GLU A 97 6.34 -16.47 7.27
CA GLU A 97 5.19 -17.20 7.79
C GLU A 97 3.89 -16.73 7.11
N ASN A 98 2.86 -17.57 7.23
CA ASN A 98 1.55 -17.35 6.62
C ASN A 98 1.60 -17.08 5.10
N ALA A 99 2.44 -17.85 4.39
CA ALA A 99 2.59 -17.76 2.95
C ALA A 99 1.29 -18.11 2.19
N GLU A 100 0.43 -18.98 2.75
CA GLU A 100 -0.87 -19.29 2.16
C GLU A 100 -1.81 -18.07 2.28
N ALA A 101 -1.77 -17.35 3.39
CA ALA A 101 -2.49 -16.09 3.54
C ALA A 101 -2.02 -15.05 2.51
N ALA A 102 -0.71 -14.91 2.30
CA ALA A 102 -0.16 -14.04 1.26
C ALA A 102 -0.69 -14.42 -0.14
N ALA A 103 -0.74 -15.72 -0.44
CA ALA A 103 -1.27 -16.24 -1.71
C ALA A 103 -2.76 -15.97 -1.88
N THR A 104 -3.57 -16.26 -0.86
CA THR A 104 -5.02 -16.04 -0.84
C THR A 104 -5.35 -14.56 -1.00
N ILE A 105 -4.71 -13.70 -0.20
CA ILE A 105 -4.93 -12.24 -0.26
C ILE A 105 -4.48 -11.70 -1.61
N GLY A 106 -3.30 -12.09 -2.09
CA GLY A 106 -2.78 -11.68 -3.40
C GLY A 106 -3.68 -12.09 -4.56
N ALA A 107 -4.19 -13.32 -4.56
CA ALA A 107 -5.15 -13.80 -5.56
C ALA A 107 -6.45 -13.00 -5.52
N ALA A 108 -6.97 -12.70 -4.33
CA ALA A 108 -8.18 -11.91 -4.15
C ALA A 108 -8.01 -10.46 -4.62
N CYS A 109 -6.84 -9.85 -4.39
CA CYS A 109 -6.50 -8.51 -4.89
C CYS A 109 -6.36 -8.50 -6.40
N LYS A 110 -5.64 -9.48 -6.97
CA LYS A 110 -5.44 -9.62 -8.42
C LYS A 110 -6.76 -9.72 -9.17
N ALA A 111 -7.70 -10.53 -8.66
CA ALA A 111 -9.03 -10.69 -9.25
C ALA A 111 -9.83 -9.37 -9.29
N ARG A 112 -9.54 -8.43 -8.38
CA ARG A 112 -10.24 -7.13 -8.23
C ARG A 112 -9.46 -5.94 -8.82
N GLY A 113 -8.26 -6.16 -9.35
CA GLY A 113 -7.40 -5.07 -9.84
C GLY A 113 -6.85 -4.16 -8.72
N ILE A 114 -6.84 -4.62 -7.48
CA ILE A 114 -6.31 -3.86 -6.33
C ILE A 114 -4.79 -3.86 -6.41
N MET A 115 -4.17 -2.68 -6.21
CA MET A 115 -2.70 -2.59 -6.20
C MET A 115 -2.17 -3.25 -4.92
N THR A 116 -1.41 -4.33 -5.06
CA THR A 116 -0.76 -5.01 -3.94
C THR A 116 0.71 -4.65 -3.86
N ALA A 117 1.13 -4.03 -2.77
CA ALA A 117 2.52 -3.82 -2.40
C ALA A 117 2.95 -4.83 -1.32
N GLY A 118 4.19 -5.28 -1.38
CA GLY A 118 4.82 -6.08 -0.35
C GLY A 118 5.93 -5.29 0.34
N LEU A 119 6.06 -5.51 1.64
CA LEU A 119 7.10 -4.95 2.48
C LEU A 119 7.78 -6.11 3.21
N ALA A 120 9.01 -6.43 2.80
CA ALA A 120 9.83 -7.42 3.48
C ALA A 120 10.75 -6.71 4.48
N VAL A 121 10.31 -6.65 5.74
CA VAL A 121 11.05 -5.95 6.80
C VAL A 121 12.11 -6.86 7.38
N THR A 122 13.31 -6.33 7.62
CA THR A 122 14.43 -7.10 8.15
C THR A 122 15.26 -6.27 9.10
N SER A 123 15.39 -6.70 10.35
CA SER A 123 16.38 -6.18 11.30
C SER A 123 17.79 -6.73 10.97
N GLY A 124 18.35 -6.34 9.84
CA GLY A 124 19.76 -6.56 9.48
C GLY A 124 20.11 -7.74 8.56
N ARG A 125 19.29 -8.81 8.47
CA ARG A 125 19.45 -9.87 7.45
C ARG A 125 18.13 -10.29 6.85
N LEU A 126 17.97 -9.97 5.56
CA LEU A 126 16.82 -10.37 4.78
C LEU A 126 16.70 -11.90 4.75
N THR A 127 15.59 -12.42 5.28
CA THR A 127 15.23 -13.82 5.14
C THR A 127 14.73 -14.05 3.72
N GLY A 128 15.23 -15.10 3.06
CA GLY A 128 14.74 -15.46 1.72
C GLY A 128 13.26 -15.84 1.74
N GLU A 129 12.76 -16.32 2.86
CA GLU A 129 11.40 -16.84 3.02
C GLU A 129 10.34 -15.73 2.88
N ALA A 130 10.49 -14.59 3.54
CA ALA A 130 9.60 -13.43 3.38
C ALA A 130 9.51 -12.97 1.92
N LEU A 131 10.65 -12.96 1.21
CA LEU A 131 10.69 -12.67 -0.22
C LEU A 131 9.95 -13.71 -1.05
N PHE A 132 10.19 -15.00 -0.80
CA PHE A 132 9.55 -16.08 -1.55
C PHE A 132 8.04 -16.10 -1.35
N ALA A 133 7.57 -15.79 -0.14
CA ALA A 133 6.15 -15.67 0.18
C ALA A 133 5.50 -14.46 -0.54
N LEU A 134 6.16 -13.30 -0.57
CA LEU A 134 5.55 -12.08 -1.10
C LEU A 134 5.68 -11.90 -2.63
N ARG A 135 6.81 -12.31 -3.22
CA ARG A 135 7.14 -11.98 -4.62
C ARG A 135 6.11 -12.45 -5.66
N PRO A 136 5.49 -13.64 -5.55
CA PRO A 136 4.50 -14.09 -6.54
C PRO A 136 3.18 -13.32 -6.48
N HIS A 137 2.90 -12.64 -5.36
CA HIS A 137 1.58 -12.13 -5.01
C HIS A 137 1.52 -10.61 -4.91
N THR A 138 2.68 -9.94 -4.94
CA THR A 138 2.81 -8.49 -4.86
C THR A 138 3.25 -7.92 -6.21
N ARG A 139 2.76 -6.72 -6.55
CA ARG A 139 3.13 -6.02 -7.79
C ARG A 139 4.34 -5.12 -7.62
N ILE A 140 4.53 -4.61 -6.40
CA ILE A 140 5.68 -3.84 -5.96
C ILE A 140 6.16 -4.50 -4.68
N LEU A 141 7.46 -4.68 -4.51
CA LEU A 141 8.05 -5.29 -3.33
C LEU A 141 9.21 -4.41 -2.87
N LEU A 142 9.13 -3.88 -1.65
CA LEU A 142 10.18 -3.07 -1.03
C LEU A 142 11.06 -3.96 -0.14
N VAL A 143 12.38 -3.93 -0.40
CA VAL A 143 13.37 -4.86 0.14
C VAL A 143 14.78 -4.23 0.10
N PRO A 144 15.60 -4.38 1.15
CA PRO A 144 15.17 -4.64 2.53
C PRO A 144 14.41 -3.42 3.04
N ALA A 145 13.37 -3.64 3.84
CA ALA A 145 12.70 -2.55 4.54
C ALA A 145 13.14 -2.50 5.99
N GLU A 146 13.21 -1.28 6.53
CA GLU A 146 13.31 -1.00 7.95
C GLU A 146 11.91 -0.80 8.55
N ASP A 147 11.78 -0.89 9.87
CA ASP A 147 10.50 -0.73 10.58
C ASP A 147 9.78 0.58 10.22
N ASP A 148 10.55 1.65 10.02
CA ASP A 148 10.04 2.99 9.72
C ASP A 148 9.60 3.15 8.25
N ASP A 149 10.02 2.26 7.34
CA ASP A 149 9.67 2.36 5.92
C ASP A 149 8.16 2.18 5.68
N LEU A 150 7.48 1.40 6.54
CA LEU A 150 6.02 1.31 6.48
C LEU A 150 5.38 2.68 6.70
N PHE A 151 5.86 3.44 7.69
CA PHE A 151 5.34 4.75 8.03
C PHE A 151 5.56 5.75 6.91
N GLU A 152 6.79 5.79 6.37
CA GLU A 152 7.14 6.68 5.28
C GLU A 152 6.38 6.34 3.99
N LEU A 153 6.16 5.05 3.70
CA LEU A 153 5.34 4.60 2.58
C LEU A 153 3.88 5.05 2.73
N LEU A 154 3.29 4.89 3.91
CA LEU A 154 1.91 5.33 4.16
C LEU A 154 1.76 6.85 4.08
N ARG A 155 2.75 7.61 4.57
CA ARG A 155 2.78 9.07 4.43
C ARG A 155 2.89 9.51 2.97
N ALA A 156 3.82 8.93 2.22
CA ALA A 156 4.05 9.25 0.81
C ALA A 156 2.81 8.95 -0.05
N THR A 157 2.08 7.89 0.28
CA THR A 157 0.85 7.49 -0.41
C THR A 157 -0.40 8.19 0.09
N ARG A 158 -0.28 9.04 1.13
CA ARG A 158 -1.40 9.76 1.78
C ARG A 158 -2.52 8.81 2.19
N ALA A 159 -2.13 7.71 2.84
CA ALA A 159 -3.04 6.68 3.33
C ALA A 159 -3.98 7.18 4.45
#